data_AF-D6RCH8-F1
#
_entry.id   AF-D6RCH8-F1
#
_cell.length_a   1.000
_cell.length_b   1.000
_cell.length_c   1.000
_cell.angle_alpha   90.00
_cell.angle_beta   90.00
_cell.angle_gamma   90.00
#
_symmetry.space_group_name_H-M   'P 1'
#
loop_
_entity.id
_entity.type
_entity.pdbx_description
1 polymer ?
#
loop_
_entity_poly.entity_id
_entity_poly.type
_entity_poly.pdbx_seq_one_letter_code
_entity_poly.pdbx_strand_id
1 'polypeptide(L)'
;MEKMNWLSRLASRVPGHRVPQGASLQTPVMADPETCLMVFKNHWSQVVRILERQGPRAATGGADDLSAVRNHTYQMLTLLAEDRAVPSAPSGPGPLLEFALREDLLSRVLTWQLQWDEFGDGVEERRAEQLKLFEMLVSEARQPLLRHGPVREALLALLDACGRPVPSSPALDEGLVLLLSQLCVCVAREPSLLEFFLQPPPEPGAAPRLLLFSRLVPFVHREGTLGQQARDALLLLMALSDGSPTVGRYIADHSYFCPG
;
A
#
# COMPACT_ATOMS: atom_id res chain seq x y z
N MET A 1 21.65 33.24 13.05
CA MET A 1 21.17 32.37 14.15
C MET A 1 21.05 30.98 13.58
N GLU A 2 21.99 30.12 13.96
CA GLU A 2 22.28 28.82 13.34
C GLU A 2 21.23 27.75 13.66
N LYS A 3 20.81 27.00 12.65
CA LYS A 3 19.99 25.80 12.79
C LYS A 3 20.84 24.70 13.45
N MET A 4 20.50 24.31 14.67
CA MET A 4 21.17 23.23 15.39
C MET A 4 20.84 21.87 14.77
N ASN A 5 21.85 21.24 14.16
CA ASN A 5 21.78 19.94 13.52
C ASN A 5 21.94 18.80 14.56
N TRP A 6 20.86 18.47 15.27
CA TRP A 6 20.82 17.45 16.32
C TRP A 6 21.04 16.02 15.80
N LEU A 7 20.84 15.78 14.50
CA LEU A 7 20.91 14.47 13.86
C LEU A 7 22.35 13.96 13.66
N SER A 8 23.36 14.82 13.79
CA SER A 8 24.76 14.46 13.57
C SER A 8 25.41 13.69 14.74
N ARG A 9 24.78 13.68 15.92
CA ARG A 9 25.39 13.18 17.17
C ARG A 9 25.05 11.73 17.52
N LEU A 10 24.26 11.04 16.72
CA LEU A 10 23.95 9.61 16.91
C LEU A 10 24.87 8.67 16.09
N ALA A 11 25.77 9.21 15.27
CA ALA A 11 26.59 8.43 14.35
C ALA A 11 28.10 8.49 14.66
N SER A 12 28.50 8.38 15.93
CA SER A 12 29.93 8.20 16.24
C SER A 12 30.15 7.49 17.57
N ARG A 13 30.33 6.15 17.53
CA ARG A 13 31.12 5.36 18.49
C ARG A 13 31.15 3.88 18.09
N VAL A 14 32.09 3.49 17.23
CA VAL A 14 32.66 2.12 17.21
C VAL A 14 34.14 2.21 16.83
N PRO A 15 35.09 1.66 17.62
CA PRO A 15 36.52 1.63 17.27
C PRO A 15 36.83 0.51 16.28
N GLY A 16 37.83 0.75 15.42
CA GLY A 16 38.17 -0.11 14.30
C GLY A 16 38.63 -1.53 14.67
N HIS A 17 38.25 -2.47 13.80
CA HIS A 17 38.90 -3.76 13.63
C HIS A 17 39.19 -3.96 12.14
N ARG A 18 40.45 -4.27 11.84
CA ARG A 18 40.92 -4.62 10.49
C ARG A 18 40.28 -5.95 10.07
N VAL A 19 39.69 -6.00 8.88
CA VAL A 19 39.18 -7.23 8.26
C VAL A 19 40.05 -7.53 7.01
N PRO A 20 40.42 -8.80 6.75
CA PRO A 20 41.29 -9.15 5.64
C PRO A 20 40.62 -8.94 4.28
N GLN A 21 41.38 -8.42 3.32
CA GLN A 21 41.04 -8.42 1.89
C GLN A 21 40.82 -9.86 1.41
N GLY A 22 39.65 -10.16 0.87
CA GLY A 22 39.38 -11.43 0.19
C GLY A 22 38.00 -12.00 0.42
N ALA A 23 36.94 -11.24 0.13
CA ALA A 23 35.64 -11.82 -0.17
C ALA A 23 35.13 -11.09 -1.40
N SER A 24 35.10 -11.81 -2.53
CA SER A 24 34.40 -11.39 -3.73
C SER A 24 33.02 -10.90 -3.31
N LEU A 25 32.72 -9.62 -3.59
CA LEU A 25 31.38 -9.08 -3.53
C LEU A 25 30.56 -9.90 -4.54
N GLN A 26 29.96 -10.99 -4.08
CA GLN A 26 28.88 -11.64 -4.80
C GLN A 26 27.77 -10.60 -4.82
N THR A 27 27.72 -9.81 -5.89
CA THR A 27 26.51 -9.12 -6.31
C THR A 27 25.39 -10.15 -6.21
N PRO A 28 24.32 -9.89 -5.45
CA PRO A 28 23.20 -10.81 -5.37
C PRO A 28 22.83 -11.20 -6.79
N VAL A 29 22.78 -12.50 -7.06
CA VAL A 29 22.36 -13.03 -8.35
C VAL A 29 20.89 -12.65 -8.49
N MET A 30 20.64 -11.46 -9.01
CA MET A 30 19.32 -11.04 -9.44
C MET A 30 18.93 -12.03 -10.52
N ALA A 31 17.81 -12.73 -10.33
CA ALA A 31 17.27 -13.59 -11.35
C ALA A 31 17.07 -12.77 -12.64
N ASP A 32 17.34 -13.41 -13.78
CA ASP A 32 17.19 -12.77 -15.08
C ASP A 32 15.75 -12.22 -15.27
N PRO A 33 15.57 -10.97 -15.75
CA PRO A 33 14.25 -10.35 -15.88
C PRO A 33 13.26 -11.14 -16.74
N GLU A 34 13.72 -11.84 -17.78
CA GLU A 34 12.85 -12.66 -18.61
C GLU A 34 12.36 -13.88 -17.84
N THR A 35 13.23 -14.47 -17.02
CA THR A 35 12.87 -15.57 -16.12
C THR A 35 11.84 -15.11 -15.09
N CYS A 36 12.03 -13.94 -14.47
CA CYS A 36 11.06 -13.36 -13.55
C CYS A 36 9.69 -13.14 -14.21
N LEU A 37 9.67 -12.59 -15.43
CA LEU A 37 8.44 -12.36 -16.17
C LEU A 37 7.73 -13.67 -16.54
N MET A 38 8.48 -14.71 -16.91
CA MET A 38 7.92 -16.03 -17.22
C MET A 38 7.25 -16.65 -15.98
N VAL A 39 7.93 -16.63 -14.83
CA VAL A 39 7.37 -17.14 -13.56
C VAL A 39 6.14 -16.33 -13.16
N PHE A 40 6.20 -15.01 -13.29
CA PHE A 40 5.07 -14.11 -13.03
C PHE A 40 3.85 -14.48 -13.89
N LYS A 41 4.03 -14.62 -15.21
CA LYS A 41 2.97 -15.03 -16.15
C LYS A 41 2.41 -16.41 -15.83
N ASN A 42 3.26 -17.34 -15.41
CA ASN A 42 2.82 -18.67 -15.00
C ASN A 42 1.89 -18.59 -13.78
N HIS A 43 2.26 -17.85 -12.73
CA HIS A 43 1.36 -17.62 -11.59
C HIS A 43 0.07 -16.93 -12.00
N TRP A 44 0.16 -15.91 -12.85
CA TRP A 44 -1.03 -15.21 -13.35
C TRP A 44 -1.98 -16.15 -14.09
N SER A 45 -1.46 -17.04 -14.93
CA SER A 45 -2.28 -18.02 -15.65
C SER A 45 -3.07 -18.95 -14.71
N GLN A 46 -2.46 -19.34 -13.57
CA GLN A 46 -3.14 -20.16 -12.57
C GLN A 46 -4.25 -19.38 -11.86
N VAL A 47 -3.98 -18.11 -11.53
CA VAL A 47 -4.96 -17.20 -10.92
C VAL A 47 -6.12 -16.99 -11.88
N VAL A 48 -5.87 -16.54 -13.11
CA VAL A 48 -6.91 -16.32 -14.13
C VAL A 48 -7.79 -17.55 -14.33
N ARG A 49 -7.19 -18.75 -14.39
CA ARG A 49 -7.95 -20.00 -14.50
C ARG A 49 -8.94 -20.21 -13.36
N ILE A 50 -8.62 -19.79 -12.14
CA ILE A 50 -9.53 -19.86 -10.98
C ILE A 50 -10.56 -18.72 -11.04
N LEU A 51 -10.12 -17.51 -11.37
CA LEU A 51 -10.97 -16.32 -11.45
C LEU A 51 -12.10 -16.47 -12.48
N GLU A 52 -11.83 -17.16 -13.59
CA GLU A 52 -12.75 -17.35 -14.72
C GLU A 52 -13.62 -18.62 -14.60
N ARG A 53 -13.45 -19.44 -13.55
CA ARG A 53 -14.33 -20.60 -13.33
C ARG A 53 -15.76 -20.15 -13.11
N GLN A 54 -16.67 -20.71 -13.90
CA GLN A 54 -18.10 -20.54 -13.73
C GLN A 54 -18.62 -21.57 -12.72
N GLY A 55 -19.17 -21.10 -11.60
CA GLY A 55 -19.81 -21.97 -10.60
C GLY A 55 -20.00 -21.29 -9.24
N PRO A 56 -20.80 -21.88 -8.33
CA PRO A 56 -20.97 -21.36 -6.98
C PRO A 56 -19.65 -21.46 -6.21
N ARG A 57 -19.12 -20.33 -5.72
CA ARG A 57 -17.87 -20.29 -4.94
C ARG A 57 -17.93 -21.08 -3.63
N ALA A 58 -19.13 -21.24 -3.07
CA ALA A 58 -19.39 -22.05 -1.88
C ALA A 58 -19.37 -23.56 -2.14
N ALA A 59 -19.14 -24.01 -3.39
CA ALA A 59 -19.02 -25.42 -3.70
C ALA A 59 -17.75 -26.05 -3.09
N THR A 60 -17.74 -27.38 -3.00
CA THR A 60 -16.55 -28.16 -2.61
C THR A 60 -15.33 -27.76 -3.44
N GLY A 61 -14.27 -27.29 -2.77
CA GLY A 61 -13.04 -26.78 -3.40
C GLY A 61 -12.87 -25.25 -3.35
N GLY A 62 -13.89 -24.50 -2.91
CA GLY A 62 -13.81 -23.03 -2.83
C GLY A 62 -12.68 -22.51 -1.92
N ALA A 63 -12.49 -23.13 -0.75
CA ALA A 63 -11.42 -22.75 0.18
C ALA A 63 -10.01 -23.01 -0.41
N ASP A 64 -9.88 -24.08 -1.20
CA ASP A 64 -8.62 -24.40 -1.90
C ASP A 64 -8.32 -23.37 -2.99
N ASP A 65 -9.35 -22.96 -3.74
CA ASP A 65 -9.25 -21.91 -4.75
C ASP A 65 -8.85 -20.56 -4.14
N LEU A 66 -9.44 -20.18 -3.01
CA LEU A 66 -9.07 -18.98 -2.27
C LEU A 66 -7.60 -19.02 -1.81
N SER A 67 -7.17 -20.15 -1.25
CA SER A 67 -5.78 -20.36 -0.81
C SER A 67 -4.80 -20.31 -1.99
N ALA A 68 -5.14 -20.94 -3.12
CA ALA A 68 -4.32 -20.95 -4.33
C ALA A 68 -4.17 -19.54 -4.92
N VAL A 69 -5.27 -18.78 -5.02
CA VAL A 69 -5.24 -17.38 -5.49
C VAL A 69 -4.38 -16.54 -4.57
N ARG A 70 -4.53 -16.67 -3.25
CA ARG A 70 -3.68 -15.94 -2.27
C ARG A 70 -2.20 -16.25 -2.47
N ASN A 71 -1.84 -17.52 -2.56
CA ASN A 71 -0.45 -17.96 -2.65
C ASN A 71 0.22 -17.50 -3.96
N HIS A 72 -0.49 -17.60 -5.08
CA HIS A 72 0.01 -17.11 -6.37
C HIS A 72 0.09 -15.60 -6.42
N THR A 73 -0.89 -14.90 -5.85
CA THR A 73 -0.88 -13.43 -5.73
C THR A 73 0.32 -12.97 -4.93
N TYR A 74 0.57 -13.56 -3.76
CA TYR A 74 1.75 -13.25 -2.95
C TYR A 74 3.05 -13.40 -3.75
N GLN A 75 3.23 -14.54 -4.44
CA GLN A 75 4.42 -14.78 -5.26
C GLN A 75 4.59 -13.75 -6.38
N MET A 76 3.51 -13.40 -7.08
CA MET A 76 3.54 -12.35 -8.11
C MET A 76 3.91 -10.98 -7.51
N LEU A 77 3.29 -10.59 -6.41
CA LEU A 77 3.51 -9.25 -5.83
C LEU A 77 4.91 -9.12 -5.23
N THR A 78 5.49 -10.18 -4.66
CA THR A 78 6.90 -10.18 -4.25
C THR A 78 7.84 -9.97 -5.45
N LEU A 79 7.57 -10.60 -6.60
CA LEU A 79 8.34 -10.34 -7.81
C LEU A 79 8.12 -8.91 -8.33
N LEU A 80 6.88 -8.41 -8.29
CA LEU A 80 6.54 -7.06 -8.73
C LEU A 80 7.25 -5.98 -7.89
N ALA A 81 7.41 -6.20 -6.59
CA ALA A 81 8.12 -5.26 -5.73
C ALA A 81 9.59 -5.08 -6.16
N GLU A 82 10.23 -6.14 -6.63
CA GLU A 82 11.62 -6.08 -7.11
C GLU A 82 11.76 -5.67 -8.59
N ASP A 83 10.64 -5.53 -9.32
CA ASP A 83 10.63 -5.14 -10.73
C ASP A 83 11.25 -3.76 -10.94
N ARG A 84 12.06 -3.61 -11.99
CA ARG A 84 12.75 -2.35 -12.32
C ARG A 84 12.50 -1.96 -13.76
N ALA A 85 12.46 -0.65 -14.01
CA ALA A 85 12.45 -0.12 -15.36
C ALA A 85 13.65 -0.64 -16.17
N VAL A 86 13.42 -0.92 -17.45
CA VAL A 86 14.49 -1.38 -18.35
C VAL A 86 15.47 -0.22 -18.59
N PRO A 87 16.81 -0.46 -18.62
CA PRO A 87 17.78 0.61 -18.79
C PRO A 87 17.60 1.47 -20.04
N SER A 88 17.02 0.91 -21.11
CA SER A 88 16.70 1.60 -22.35
C SER A 88 15.48 2.53 -22.25
N ALA A 89 14.62 2.34 -21.25
CA ALA A 89 13.41 3.12 -21.00
C ALA A 89 13.26 3.40 -19.49
N PRO A 90 14.16 4.20 -18.88
CA PRO A 90 14.23 4.37 -17.42
C PRO A 90 13.01 5.07 -16.81
N SER A 91 12.19 5.74 -17.63
CA SER A 91 10.94 6.37 -17.22
C SER A 91 9.71 5.49 -17.44
N GLY A 92 9.86 4.34 -18.10
CA GLY A 92 8.78 3.39 -18.35
C GLY A 92 8.57 2.41 -17.19
N PRO A 93 7.42 1.73 -17.14
CA PRO A 93 7.26 0.61 -16.22
C PRO A 93 8.23 -0.52 -16.58
N GLY A 94 8.70 -1.24 -15.56
CA GLY A 94 9.39 -2.51 -15.73
C GLY A 94 8.46 -3.58 -16.34
N PRO A 95 9.02 -4.69 -16.84
CA PRO A 95 8.27 -5.68 -17.60
C PRO A 95 7.16 -6.36 -16.80
N LEU A 96 7.34 -6.56 -15.49
CA LEU A 96 6.32 -7.18 -14.64
C LEU A 96 5.19 -6.18 -14.36
N LEU A 97 5.55 -4.93 -14.08
CA LEU A 97 4.56 -3.86 -13.89
C LEU A 97 3.76 -3.60 -15.17
N GLU A 98 4.42 -3.50 -16.32
CA GLU A 98 3.76 -3.33 -17.62
C GLU A 98 2.74 -4.45 -17.87
N PHE A 99 3.14 -5.69 -17.62
CA PHE A 99 2.24 -6.84 -17.74
C PHE A 99 1.07 -6.75 -16.74
N ALA A 100 1.34 -6.47 -15.47
CA ALA A 100 0.31 -6.39 -14.42
C ALA A 100 -0.72 -5.29 -14.71
N LEU A 101 -0.29 -4.14 -15.23
CA LEU A 101 -1.17 -3.04 -15.63
C LEU A 101 -2.05 -3.43 -16.82
N ARG A 102 -1.47 -4.10 -17.82
CA ARG A 102 -2.19 -4.54 -19.02
C ARG A 102 -3.28 -5.58 -18.70
N GLU A 103 -3.01 -6.45 -17.73
CA GLU A 103 -3.93 -7.51 -17.31
C GLU A 103 -4.95 -7.06 -16.24
N ASP A 104 -4.83 -5.82 -15.75
CA ASP A 104 -5.57 -5.27 -14.61
C ASP A 104 -5.51 -6.21 -13.39
N LEU A 105 -4.32 -6.74 -13.12
CA LEU A 105 -4.09 -7.85 -12.19
C LEU A 105 -4.61 -7.54 -10.78
N LEU A 106 -4.24 -6.38 -10.23
CA LEU A 106 -4.56 -6.02 -8.85
C LEU A 106 -6.07 -5.89 -8.65
N SER A 107 -6.76 -5.19 -9.57
CA SER A 107 -8.21 -4.96 -9.49
C SER A 107 -8.97 -6.27 -9.65
N ARG A 108 -8.58 -7.13 -10.60
CA ARG A 108 -9.22 -8.43 -10.82
C ARG A 108 -9.10 -9.34 -9.62
N VAL A 109 -7.89 -9.46 -9.05
CA VAL A 109 -7.65 -10.29 -7.85
C VAL A 109 -8.41 -9.74 -6.66
N LEU A 110 -8.28 -8.44 -6.39
CA LEU A 110 -8.94 -7.81 -5.25
C LEU A 110 -10.47 -7.94 -5.36
N THR A 111 -11.05 -7.66 -6.52
CA THR A 111 -12.50 -7.81 -6.75
C THR A 111 -12.95 -9.25 -6.52
N TRP A 112 -12.21 -10.22 -7.03
CA TRP A 112 -12.52 -11.63 -6.83
C TRP A 112 -12.43 -12.02 -5.35
N GLN A 113 -11.42 -11.56 -4.62
CA GLN A 113 -11.25 -11.86 -3.19
C GLN A 113 -12.30 -11.18 -2.31
N LEU A 114 -12.67 -9.93 -2.59
CA LEU A 114 -13.69 -9.20 -1.82
C LEU A 114 -15.10 -9.78 -1.99
N GLN A 115 -15.37 -10.49 -3.08
CA GLN A 115 -16.65 -11.22 -3.25
C GLN A 115 -16.80 -12.35 -2.22
N TRP A 116 -15.72 -12.80 -1.58
CA TRP A 116 -15.80 -13.75 -0.47
C TRP A 116 -16.28 -13.12 0.83
N ASP A 117 -16.36 -11.79 0.92
CA ASP A 117 -16.86 -11.12 2.11
C ASP A 117 -18.34 -11.43 2.38
N GLU A 118 -19.10 -11.78 1.33
CA GLU A 118 -20.51 -12.17 1.40
C GLU A 118 -20.76 -13.43 2.26
N PHE A 119 -19.74 -14.27 2.44
CA PHE A 119 -19.83 -15.48 3.26
C PHE A 119 -19.62 -15.21 4.76
N GLY A 120 -19.26 -13.98 5.15
CA GLY A 120 -19.19 -13.49 6.53
C GLY A 120 -18.05 -14.03 7.39
N ASP A 121 -17.63 -15.28 7.19
CA ASP A 121 -16.53 -15.89 7.94
C ASP A 121 -15.16 -15.44 7.42
N GLY A 122 -14.23 -15.05 8.31
CA GLY A 122 -12.85 -14.70 7.98
C GLY A 122 -12.63 -13.41 7.18
N VAL A 123 -13.61 -12.49 7.16
CA VAL A 123 -13.55 -11.24 6.37
C VAL A 123 -12.38 -10.36 6.80
N GLU A 124 -12.16 -10.25 8.10
CA GLU A 124 -11.14 -9.38 8.68
C GLU A 124 -9.73 -9.87 8.34
N GLU A 125 -9.50 -11.17 8.47
CA GLU A 125 -8.24 -11.82 8.13
C GLU A 125 -7.93 -11.65 6.65
N ARG A 126 -8.92 -11.87 5.77
CA ARG A 126 -8.74 -11.66 4.32
C ARG A 126 -8.38 -10.22 3.99
N ARG A 127 -9.06 -9.24 4.58
CA ARG A 127 -8.76 -7.82 4.37
C ARG A 127 -7.39 -7.44 4.94
N ALA A 128 -7.02 -7.96 6.12
CA ALA A 128 -5.70 -7.77 6.70
C ALA A 128 -4.59 -8.33 5.81
N GLU A 129 -4.80 -9.49 5.19
CA GLU A 129 -3.87 -10.05 4.20
C GLU A 129 -3.72 -9.16 2.96
N GLN A 130 -4.84 -8.61 2.44
CA GLN A 130 -4.78 -7.65 1.32
C GLN A 130 -4.02 -6.37 1.69
N LEU A 131 -4.28 -5.83 2.89
CA LEU A 131 -3.57 -4.65 3.38
C LEU A 131 -2.06 -4.90 3.46
N LYS A 132 -1.65 -6.08 3.94
CA LYS A 132 -0.24 -6.46 3.99
C LYS A 132 0.41 -6.52 2.60
N LEU A 133 -0.30 -7.04 1.59
CA LEU A 133 0.21 -7.07 0.22
C LEU A 133 0.39 -5.66 -0.36
N PHE A 134 -0.61 -4.79 -0.20
CA PHE A 134 -0.52 -3.40 -0.65
C PHE A 134 0.52 -2.59 0.12
N GLU A 135 0.66 -2.84 1.42
CA GLU A 135 1.69 -2.21 2.24
C GLU A 135 3.09 -2.56 1.74
N MET A 136 3.36 -3.85 1.51
CA MET A 136 4.63 -4.29 0.93
C MET A 136 4.89 -3.63 -0.43
N LEU A 137 3.89 -3.55 -1.31
CA LEU A 137 4.04 -2.87 -2.60
C LEU A 137 4.34 -1.37 -2.46
N VAL A 138 3.69 -0.68 -1.53
CA VAL A 138 3.90 0.77 -1.30
C VAL A 138 5.26 1.04 -0.66
N SER A 139 5.69 0.17 0.25
CA SER A 139 6.91 0.34 1.05
C SER A 139 8.18 -0.14 0.33
N GLU A 140 8.10 -1.24 -0.40
CA GLU A 140 9.28 -1.98 -0.89
C GLU A 140 9.48 -1.92 -2.41
N ALA A 141 8.46 -1.51 -3.19
CA ALA A 141 8.58 -1.52 -4.63
C ALA A 141 9.70 -0.61 -5.16
N ARG A 142 10.50 -1.12 -6.10
CA ARG A 142 11.61 -0.38 -6.74
C ARG A 142 11.14 0.70 -7.71
N GLN A 143 9.87 0.71 -8.05
CA GLN A 143 9.24 1.64 -8.98
C GLN A 143 8.07 2.37 -8.31
N PRO A 144 7.74 3.61 -8.75
CA PRO A 144 6.69 4.42 -8.13
C PRO A 144 5.29 3.93 -8.53
N LEU A 145 4.84 2.81 -7.95
CA LEU A 145 3.59 2.13 -8.34
C LEU A 145 2.34 3.03 -8.27
N LEU A 146 2.29 3.96 -7.32
CA LEU A 146 1.17 4.90 -7.15
C LEU A 146 1.02 5.89 -8.32
N ARG A 147 1.99 5.99 -9.23
CA ARG A 147 1.84 6.81 -10.46
C ARG A 147 0.93 6.16 -11.49
N HIS A 148 0.60 4.88 -11.35
CA HIS A 148 -0.24 4.16 -12.29
C HIS A 148 -1.70 4.10 -11.82
N GLY A 149 -2.63 4.45 -12.72
CA GLY A 149 -4.08 4.47 -12.45
C GLY A 149 -4.63 3.17 -11.88
N PRO A 150 -4.41 2.01 -12.53
CA PRO A 150 -4.93 0.72 -12.05
C PRO A 150 -4.47 0.35 -10.63
N VAL A 151 -3.24 0.72 -10.25
CA VAL A 151 -2.73 0.49 -8.89
C VAL A 151 -3.49 1.34 -7.87
N ARG A 152 -3.70 2.63 -8.19
CA ARG A 152 -4.45 3.54 -7.32
C ARG A 152 -5.90 3.11 -7.17
N GLU A 153 -6.54 2.70 -8.25
CA GLU A 153 -7.93 2.25 -8.26
C GLU A 153 -8.11 1.02 -7.36
N ALA A 154 -7.23 0.01 -7.50
CA ALA A 154 -7.25 -1.16 -6.62
C ALA A 154 -7.00 -0.80 -5.15
N LEU A 155 -6.04 0.09 -4.87
CA LEU A 155 -5.79 0.58 -3.51
C LEU A 155 -7.00 1.28 -2.91
N LEU A 156 -7.66 2.17 -3.66
CA LEU A 156 -8.85 2.88 -3.21
C LEU A 156 -10.02 1.92 -2.97
N ALA A 157 -10.18 0.89 -3.80
CA ALA A 157 -11.19 -0.15 -3.61
C ALA A 157 -10.95 -0.95 -2.31
N LEU A 158 -9.69 -1.26 -1.98
CA LEU A 158 -9.33 -1.92 -0.72
C LEU A 158 -9.64 -1.02 0.49
N LEU A 159 -9.26 0.25 0.43
CA LEU A 159 -9.55 1.22 1.50
C LEU A 159 -11.06 1.49 1.67
N ASP A 160 -11.84 1.40 0.59
CA ASP A 160 -13.31 1.43 0.67
C ASP A 160 -13.84 0.18 1.38
N ALA A 161 -13.38 -1.01 0.98
CA ALA A 161 -13.78 -2.27 1.59
C ALA A 161 -13.49 -2.29 3.11
N CYS A 162 -12.26 -1.92 3.52
CA CYS A 162 -11.89 -1.78 4.94
C CYS A 162 -12.70 -0.72 5.68
N GLY A 163 -13.37 0.18 4.97
CA GLY A 163 -14.26 1.17 5.56
C GLY A 163 -15.67 0.68 5.88
N ARG A 164 -16.05 -0.52 5.42
CA ARG A 164 -17.37 -1.09 5.65
C ARG A 164 -17.47 -1.67 7.07
N PRO A 165 -18.66 -1.64 7.71
CA PRO A 165 -18.83 -2.18 9.05
C PRO A 165 -18.48 -3.67 9.09
N VAL A 166 -17.43 -4.00 9.82
CA VAL A 166 -16.98 -5.35 10.17
C VAL A 166 -16.45 -5.22 11.61
N PRO A 167 -16.51 -6.26 12.45
CA PRO A 167 -15.85 -6.16 13.75
C PRO A 167 -14.37 -5.76 13.57
N SER A 168 -13.83 -5.03 14.53
CA SER A 168 -12.41 -4.69 14.50
C SER A 168 -11.60 -5.87 15.01
N SER A 169 -10.63 -6.32 14.24
CA SER A 169 -9.51 -7.13 14.73
C SER A 169 -8.24 -6.30 14.81
N PRO A 170 -7.34 -6.63 15.77
CA PRO A 170 -6.03 -6.00 15.85
C PRO A 170 -5.24 -6.07 14.54
N ALA A 171 -5.25 -7.22 13.85
CA ALA A 171 -4.51 -7.39 12.59
C ALA A 171 -5.03 -6.47 11.47
N LEU A 172 -6.35 -6.30 11.38
CA LEU A 172 -6.97 -5.39 10.41
C LEU A 172 -6.66 -3.92 10.74
N ASP A 173 -6.84 -3.53 12.01
CA ASP A 173 -6.57 -2.17 12.50
C ASP A 173 -5.08 -1.81 12.29
N GLU A 174 -4.15 -2.68 12.68
CA GLU A 174 -2.71 -2.51 12.51
C GLU A 174 -2.30 -2.42 11.03
N GLY A 175 -2.79 -3.35 10.20
CA GLY A 175 -2.51 -3.33 8.77
C GLY A 175 -3.03 -2.07 8.08
N LEU A 176 -4.21 -1.59 8.48
CA LEU A 176 -4.82 -0.38 7.91
C LEU A 176 -4.02 0.87 8.29
N VAL A 177 -3.71 1.04 9.59
CA VAL A 177 -2.92 2.19 10.05
C VAL A 177 -1.52 2.18 9.44
N LEU A 178 -0.89 1.02 9.32
CA LEU A 178 0.42 0.90 8.67
C LEU A 178 0.37 1.35 7.22
N LEU A 179 -0.54 0.81 6.42
CA LEU A 179 -0.70 1.20 5.01
C LEU A 179 -1.00 2.69 4.87
N LEU A 180 -1.95 3.23 5.65
CA LEU A 180 -2.31 4.65 5.62
C LEU A 180 -1.10 5.54 5.97
N SER A 181 -0.27 5.12 6.92
CA SER A 181 0.94 5.85 7.30
C SER A 181 1.97 5.86 6.18
N GLN A 182 2.17 4.73 5.48
CA GLN A 182 3.06 4.67 4.33
C GLN A 182 2.57 5.53 3.18
N LEU A 183 1.25 5.56 2.94
CA LEU A 183 0.66 6.46 1.96
C LEU A 183 0.88 7.93 2.32
N CYS A 184 0.76 8.31 3.60
CA CYS A 184 1.11 9.66 4.05
C CYS A 184 2.58 9.99 3.77
N VAL A 185 3.50 9.04 3.95
CA VAL A 185 4.92 9.22 3.59
C VAL A 185 5.09 9.39 2.07
N CYS A 186 4.40 8.60 1.25
CA CYS A 186 4.44 8.75 -0.21
C CYS A 186 3.93 10.12 -0.66
N VAL A 187 2.79 10.57 -0.13
CA VAL A 187 2.23 11.89 -0.45
C VAL A 187 3.14 13.02 0.07
N ALA A 188 3.78 12.86 1.23
CA ALA A 188 4.74 13.84 1.73
C ALA A 188 5.98 13.99 0.82
N ARG A 189 6.40 12.89 0.17
CA ARG A 189 7.52 12.89 -0.79
C ARG A 189 7.10 13.40 -2.17
N GLU A 190 5.87 13.10 -2.59
CA GLU A 190 5.33 13.49 -3.90
C GLU A 190 3.91 14.07 -3.72
N PRO A 191 3.80 15.39 -3.43
CA PRO A 191 2.53 16.03 -3.10
C PRO A 191 1.44 15.94 -4.17
N SER A 192 1.80 15.74 -5.44
CA SER A 192 0.82 15.52 -6.52
C SER A 192 -0.03 14.27 -6.32
N LEU A 193 0.43 13.29 -5.54
CA LEU A 193 -0.36 12.10 -5.21
C LEU A 193 -1.59 12.39 -4.34
N LEU A 194 -1.61 13.55 -3.66
CA LEU A 194 -2.68 13.95 -2.77
C LEU A 194 -4.04 14.04 -3.46
N GLU A 195 -4.05 14.45 -4.74
CA GLU A 195 -5.28 14.62 -5.54
C GLU A 195 -6.09 13.33 -5.62
N PHE A 196 -5.42 12.17 -5.60
CA PHE A 196 -6.08 10.85 -5.69
C PHE A 196 -6.78 10.44 -4.39
N PHE A 197 -6.44 11.07 -3.27
CA PHE A 197 -7.04 10.79 -1.97
C PHE A 197 -8.10 11.84 -1.56
N LEU A 198 -8.33 12.85 -2.41
CA LEU A 198 -9.40 13.82 -2.24
C LEU A 198 -10.69 13.27 -2.86
N GLN A 199 -11.66 12.94 -2.02
CA GLN A 199 -12.98 12.50 -2.46
C GLN A 199 -13.86 13.73 -2.74
N PRO A 200 -14.75 13.67 -3.75
CA PRO A 200 -15.68 14.74 -4.02
C PRO A 200 -16.56 15.00 -2.78
N PRO A 201 -17.01 16.25 -2.58
CA PRO A 201 -17.86 16.58 -1.45
C PRO A 201 -19.17 15.79 -1.54
N PRO A 202 -19.68 15.27 -0.41
CA PRO A 202 -20.91 14.48 -0.39
C PRO A 202 -22.15 15.30 -0.78
N GLU A 203 -22.12 16.61 -0.50
CA GLU A 203 -23.21 17.53 -0.77
C GLU A 203 -22.67 18.81 -1.45
N PRO A 204 -23.47 19.47 -2.31
CA PRO A 204 -23.09 20.76 -2.90
C PRO A 204 -22.77 21.80 -1.81
N GLY A 205 -21.54 22.30 -1.80
CA GLY A 205 -21.07 23.31 -0.83
C GLY A 205 -20.31 22.75 0.37
N ALA A 206 -20.25 21.42 0.54
CA ALA A 206 -19.36 20.80 1.53
C ALA A 206 -17.89 20.82 1.04
N ALA A 207 -16.94 20.69 1.97
CA ALA A 207 -15.53 20.52 1.65
C ALA A 207 -15.27 19.10 1.08
N PRO A 208 -14.33 18.94 0.13
CA PRO A 208 -13.91 17.62 -0.33
C PRO A 208 -13.30 16.82 0.82
N ARG A 209 -13.56 15.51 0.86
CA ARG A 209 -13.12 14.65 1.97
C ARG A 209 -11.74 14.09 1.71
N LEU A 210 -10.75 14.40 2.56
CA LEU A 210 -9.44 13.77 2.49
C LEU A 210 -9.48 12.35 3.09
N LEU A 211 -9.41 11.33 2.23
CA LEU A 211 -9.56 9.93 2.60
C LEU A 211 -8.57 9.51 3.68
N LEU A 212 -7.27 9.77 3.49
CA LEU A 212 -6.21 9.38 4.43
C LEU A 212 -6.46 9.95 5.83
N PHE A 213 -6.76 11.25 5.91
CA PHE A 213 -7.09 11.91 7.17
C PHE A 213 -8.31 11.28 7.83
N SER A 214 -9.41 11.16 7.08
CA SER A 214 -10.68 10.65 7.59
C SER A 214 -10.60 9.20 8.11
N ARG A 215 -9.71 8.39 7.54
CA ARG A 215 -9.49 6.99 7.94
C ARG A 215 -8.55 6.86 9.13
N LEU A 216 -7.64 7.82 9.34
CA LEU A 216 -6.71 7.82 10.47
C LEU A 216 -7.33 8.38 11.76
N VAL A 217 -8.26 9.33 11.66
CA VAL A 217 -8.90 9.98 12.83
C VAL A 217 -9.45 8.99 13.87
N PRO A 218 -10.14 7.89 13.52
CA PRO A 218 -10.63 6.93 14.51
C PRO A 218 -9.55 6.27 15.39
N PHE A 219 -8.28 6.30 14.96
CA PHE A 219 -7.17 5.63 15.65
C PHE A 219 -6.37 6.57 16.56
N VAL A 220 -6.58 7.88 16.50
CA VAL A 220 -5.71 8.87 17.20
C VAL A 220 -5.76 8.78 18.72
N HIS A 221 -6.87 8.29 19.27
CA HIS A 221 -7.07 8.11 20.70
C HIS A 221 -6.71 6.69 21.19
N ARG A 222 -6.31 5.79 20.28
CA ARG A 222 -5.82 4.48 20.69
C ARG A 222 -4.49 4.64 21.44
N GLU A 223 -4.32 3.84 22.48
CA GLU A 223 -3.06 3.78 23.23
C GLU A 223 -2.02 2.94 22.47
N GLY A 224 -0.77 3.05 22.88
CA GLY A 224 0.34 2.27 22.30
C GLY A 224 0.80 2.74 20.92
N THR A 225 1.48 1.84 20.22
CA THR A 225 2.15 2.11 18.93
C THR A 225 1.17 2.43 17.82
N LEU A 226 0.01 1.77 17.78
CA LEU A 226 -1.02 1.98 16.77
C LEU A 226 -1.50 3.43 16.74
N GLY A 227 -1.91 3.97 17.89
CA GLY A 227 -2.37 5.35 17.97
C GLY A 227 -1.23 6.35 17.76
N GLN A 228 -0.01 6.03 18.18
CA GLN A 228 1.16 6.88 17.92
C GLN A 228 1.43 7.00 16.43
N GLN A 229 1.42 5.89 15.71
CA GLN A 229 1.62 5.85 14.27
C GLN A 229 0.52 6.63 13.54
N ALA A 230 -0.73 6.52 13.96
CA ALA A 230 -1.83 7.31 13.39
C ALA A 230 -1.63 8.82 13.60
N ARG A 231 -1.19 9.24 14.79
CA ARG A 231 -0.87 10.64 15.10
C ARG A 231 0.29 11.15 14.23
N ASP A 232 1.36 10.37 14.10
CA ASP A 232 2.53 10.74 13.27
C ASP A 232 2.16 10.87 11.79
N ALA A 233 1.31 9.97 11.27
CA ALA A 233 0.81 10.03 9.90
C ALA A 233 -0.06 11.28 9.65
N LEU A 234 -0.89 11.68 10.62
CA LEU A 234 -1.66 12.91 10.53
C LEU A 234 -0.78 14.17 10.57
N LEU A 235 0.31 14.16 11.32
CA LEU A 235 1.29 15.25 11.32
C LEU A 235 1.93 15.45 9.93
N LEU A 236 2.19 14.38 9.20
CA LEU A 236 2.66 14.47 7.81
C LEU A 236 1.62 15.15 6.90
N LEU A 237 0.34 14.80 7.04
CA LEU A 237 -0.74 15.44 6.27
C LEU A 237 -0.93 16.92 6.65
N MET A 238 -0.78 17.26 7.93
CA MET A 238 -0.82 18.65 8.39
C MET A 238 0.33 19.47 7.82
N ALA A 239 1.54 18.93 7.76
CA ALA A 239 2.69 19.61 7.15
C ALA A 239 2.48 19.90 5.65
N LEU A 240 1.64 19.12 4.97
CA LEU A 240 1.27 19.35 3.56
C LEU A 240 0.22 20.44 3.37
N SER A 241 -0.50 20.84 4.43
CA SER A 241 -1.55 21.85 4.33
C SER A 241 -1.05 23.23 3.94
N ASP A 242 0.20 23.57 4.27
CA ASP A 242 0.85 24.82 3.85
C ASP A 242 0.93 24.95 2.32
N GLY A 243 1.01 23.82 1.60
CA GLY A 243 1.06 23.77 0.14
C GLY A 243 -0.28 23.52 -0.56
N SER A 244 -1.36 23.29 0.19
CA SER A 244 -2.68 22.97 -0.35
C SER A 244 -3.80 23.60 0.48
N PRO A 245 -4.35 24.76 0.04
CA PRO A 245 -5.43 25.44 0.75
C PRO A 245 -6.67 24.55 0.97
N THR A 246 -6.95 23.65 0.03
CA THR A 246 -8.04 22.66 0.13
C THR A 246 -7.82 21.71 1.30
N VAL A 247 -6.60 21.19 1.46
CA VAL A 247 -6.25 20.31 2.58
C VAL A 247 -6.21 21.07 3.89
N GLY A 248 -5.63 22.28 3.91
CA GLY A 248 -5.63 23.11 5.11
C GLY A 248 -7.02 23.42 5.63
N ARG A 249 -7.95 23.78 4.74
CA ARG A 249 -9.34 24.00 5.11
C ARG A 249 -10.02 22.72 5.61
N TYR A 250 -9.85 21.61 4.89
CA TYR A 250 -10.43 20.33 5.32
C TYR A 250 -9.92 19.91 6.70
N ILE A 251 -8.61 20.00 6.94
CA ILE A 251 -8.02 19.68 8.25
C ILE A 251 -8.55 20.62 9.31
N ALA A 252 -8.58 21.94 9.09
CA ALA A 252 -9.09 22.90 10.08
C ALA A 252 -10.55 22.62 10.48
N ASP A 253 -11.40 22.26 9.52
CA ASP A 253 -12.82 21.98 9.75
C ASP A 253 -13.07 20.63 10.46
N HIS A 254 -12.14 19.67 10.35
CA HIS A 254 -12.32 18.29 10.84
C HIS A 254 -11.36 17.87 11.96
N SER A 255 -10.38 18.71 12.28
CA SER A 255 -9.58 18.56 13.48
C SER A 255 -10.15 19.47 14.56
N TYR A 256 -10.61 18.89 15.67
CA TYR A 256 -10.94 19.63 16.89
C TYR A 256 -9.68 20.22 17.57
N PHE A 257 -8.66 20.64 16.80
CA PHE A 257 -7.41 21.21 17.29
C PHE A 257 -7.44 22.74 17.46
N CYS A 258 -8.54 23.40 17.11
CA CYS A 258 -8.75 24.82 17.44
C CYS A 258 -9.88 24.98 18.46
N PRO A 259 -9.63 25.52 19.68
CA PRO A 259 -10.68 26.17 20.43
C PRO A 259 -11.02 27.47 19.69
N GLY A 260 -12.28 27.64 19.32
CA GLY A 260 -12.80 28.93 18.87
C GLY A 260 -12.76 29.98 19.97
#